data_AF-A0A6I5C7A6-F1
#
_entry.id   AF-A0A6I5C7A6-F1
#
_cell.length_a   1.000
_cell.length_b   1.000
_cell.length_c   1.000
_cell.angle_alpha   90.00
_cell.angle_beta   90.00
_cell.angle_gamma   90.00
#
_symmetry.space_group_name_H-M   'P 1'
#
loop_
_entity.id
_entity.type
_entity.pdbx_description
1 polymer ?
#
loop_
_entity_poly.entity_id
_entity_poly.type
_entity_poly.pdbx_seq_one_letter_code
_entity_poly.pdbx_strand_id
1 'polypeptide(L)'
;MTTRDDTKTQLDALRSEIERRNPAQPEFHQAVHEVLDTLAPVLAARPEYAEPGLVERLCEPERQVIFRVPWQDDKGRVHVNRGFRVEFNSALGPYKGGLRFHPSVNLGIVKFLGFEQIFKNALTGLGIGGGKGGSDFDPHGRSDAEVMRFCQSFMTELYRHIGEHTDVPAGDIGVGGREIGYLFGQYRRITNRWEAGVLTGKGPGWGGSAIRPEATGYGSVLFAEAMLRERGEDLEGQTAVVSGSGNVAIYTIEKLLALGANPLTCSDSGGYVVDDKGIDLDLLKQVKEVERGRISDYAERRGSSARYVSGGRVWEVPADVALP
;
A
#
# COMPACT_ATOMS: atom_id res chain seq x y z
N MET A 1 18.82 -36.75 2.73
CA MET A 1 18.94 -35.76 1.65
C MET A 1 17.57 -35.68 1.00
N THR A 2 16.84 -34.60 1.24
CA THR A 2 15.56 -34.31 0.57
C THR A 2 15.86 -34.06 -0.91
N THR A 3 15.16 -34.74 -1.82
CA THR A 3 15.35 -34.54 -3.26
C THR A 3 14.56 -33.32 -3.75
N ARG A 4 14.86 -32.82 -4.96
CA ARG A 4 14.07 -31.74 -5.58
C ARG A 4 12.60 -32.13 -5.79
N ASP A 5 12.35 -33.42 -6.05
CA ASP A 5 11.00 -33.95 -6.27
C ASP A 5 10.19 -34.01 -4.96
N ASP A 6 10.87 -34.30 -3.84
CA ASP A 6 10.28 -34.25 -2.51
C ASP A 6 9.88 -32.82 -2.12
N THR A 7 10.73 -31.83 -2.44
CA THR A 7 10.46 -30.41 -2.15
C THR A 7 9.24 -29.92 -2.91
N LYS A 8 9.13 -30.26 -4.20
CA LYS A 8 7.97 -29.90 -5.02
C LYS A 8 6.68 -30.50 -4.47
N THR A 9 6.71 -31.80 -4.13
CA THR A 9 5.55 -32.51 -3.56
C THR A 9 5.10 -31.90 -2.23
N GLN A 10 6.04 -31.50 -1.37
CA GLN A 10 5.74 -30.82 -0.11
C GLN A 10 5.09 -29.45 -0.32
N LEU A 11 5.59 -28.65 -1.25
CA LEU A 11 5.02 -27.35 -1.57
C LEU A 11 3.62 -27.46 -2.19
N ASP A 12 3.38 -28.45 -3.05
CA ASP A 12 2.06 -28.70 -3.64
C ASP A 12 1.03 -29.12 -2.57
N ALA A 13 1.45 -29.95 -1.60
CA ALA A 13 0.63 -30.29 -0.44
C ALA A 13 0.32 -29.07 0.44
N LEU A 14 1.32 -28.21 0.66
CA LEU A 14 1.13 -26.97 1.41
C LEU A 14 0.18 -26.01 0.71
N ARG A 15 0.31 -25.82 -0.61
CA ARG A 15 -0.63 -25.01 -1.42
C ARG A 15 -2.07 -25.50 -1.24
N SER A 16 -2.27 -26.81 -1.37
CA SER A 16 -3.58 -27.44 -1.21
C SER A 16 -4.17 -27.21 0.19
N GLU A 17 -3.35 -27.31 1.24
CA GLU A 17 -3.79 -27.04 2.62
C GLU A 17 -4.11 -25.56 2.84
N ILE A 18 -3.32 -24.65 2.27
CA ILE A 18 -3.55 -23.19 2.34
C ILE A 18 -4.86 -22.83 1.66
N GLU A 19 -5.12 -23.34 0.45
CA GLU A 19 -6.38 -23.13 -0.26
C GLU A 19 -7.57 -23.67 0.52
N ARG A 20 -7.45 -24.89 1.07
CA ARG A 20 -8.49 -25.54 1.87
C ARG A 20 -8.83 -24.75 3.13
N ARG A 21 -7.83 -24.20 3.84
CA ARG A 21 -8.02 -23.39 5.05
C ARG A 21 -8.53 -21.99 4.76
N ASN A 22 -8.25 -21.46 3.57
CA ASN A 22 -8.53 -20.08 3.21
C ASN A 22 -9.44 -20.01 1.97
N PRO A 23 -10.65 -20.62 1.99
CA PRO A 23 -11.50 -20.64 0.83
C PRO A 23 -11.90 -19.22 0.40
N ALA A 24 -12.03 -19.00 -0.91
CA ALA A 24 -12.44 -17.73 -1.51
C ALA A 24 -11.56 -16.52 -1.14
N GLN A 25 -10.24 -16.72 -1.11
CA GLN A 25 -9.24 -15.64 -0.92
C GLN A 25 -8.22 -15.64 -2.07
N PRO A 26 -8.66 -15.44 -3.33
CA PRO A 26 -7.80 -15.63 -4.51
C PRO A 26 -6.58 -14.70 -4.51
N GLU A 27 -6.70 -13.47 -4.01
CA GLU A 27 -5.57 -12.54 -3.91
C GLU A 27 -4.51 -13.06 -2.93
N PHE A 28 -4.94 -13.69 -1.84
CA PHE A 28 -4.01 -14.29 -0.87
C PHE A 28 -3.37 -15.56 -1.42
N HIS A 29 -4.15 -16.40 -2.13
CA HIS A 29 -3.62 -17.60 -2.79
C HIS A 29 -2.54 -17.23 -3.79
N GLN A 30 -2.80 -16.24 -4.65
CA GLN A 30 -1.84 -15.77 -5.65
C GLN A 30 -0.51 -15.37 -5.01
N ALA A 31 -0.52 -14.48 -4.02
CA ALA A 31 0.72 -13.99 -3.42
C ALA A 31 1.51 -15.07 -2.69
N VAL A 32 0.84 -15.98 -1.97
CA VAL A 32 1.50 -17.13 -1.36
C VAL A 32 2.12 -18.01 -2.43
N HIS A 33 1.39 -18.28 -3.50
CA HIS A 33 1.84 -19.15 -4.57
C HIS A 33 3.10 -18.64 -5.26
N GLU A 34 3.15 -17.35 -5.60
CA GLU A 34 4.30 -16.69 -6.22
C GLU A 34 5.55 -16.73 -5.30
N VAL A 35 5.37 -16.52 -3.99
CA VAL A 35 6.46 -16.63 -3.02
C VAL A 35 6.94 -18.07 -2.89
N LEU A 36 6.04 -19.05 -2.78
CA LEU A 36 6.42 -20.46 -2.68
C LEU A 36 7.17 -20.95 -3.92
N ASP A 37 6.80 -20.48 -5.12
CA ASP A 37 7.52 -20.79 -6.36
C ASP A 37 8.95 -20.23 -6.34
N THR A 38 9.11 -19.02 -5.79
CA THR A 38 10.43 -18.37 -5.64
C THR A 38 11.28 -19.05 -4.55
N LEU A 39 10.66 -19.58 -3.50
CA LEU A 39 11.35 -20.27 -2.41
C LEU A 39 11.75 -21.72 -2.75
N ALA A 40 11.07 -22.37 -3.69
CA ALA A 40 11.33 -23.76 -4.07
C ALA A 40 12.83 -24.09 -4.33
N PRO A 41 13.59 -23.33 -5.14
CA PRO A 41 15.02 -23.61 -5.34
C PRO A 41 15.85 -23.41 -4.06
N VAL A 42 15.46 -22.46 -3.19
CA VAL A 42 16.15 -22.21 -1.91
C VAL A 42 15.93 -23.35 -0.94
N LEU A 43 14.70 -23.85 -0.82
CA LEU A 43 14.36 -24.97 0.05
C LEU A 43 15.03 -26.28 -0.41
N ALA A 44 15.13 -26.49 -1.72
CA ALA A 44 15.86 -27.63 -2.28
C ALA A 44 17.38 -27.56 -1.97
N ALA A 45 17.96 -26.36 -1.96
CA ALA A 45 19.37 -26.16 -1.65
C ALA A 45 19.65 -26.13 -0.13
N ARG A 46 18.68 -25.68 0.66
CA ARG A 46 18.77 -25.48 2.11
C ARG A 46 17.51 -26.03 2.82
N PRO A 47 17.38 -27.36 2.92
CA PRO A 47 16.20 -28.01 3.48
C PRO A 47 15.96 -27.69 4.95
N GLU A 48 16.99 -27.26 5.69
CA GLU A 48 16.87 -26.79 7.06
C GLU A 48 15.92 -25.58 7.23
N TYR A 49 15.65 -24.83 6.14
CA TYR A 49 14.65 -23.76 6.15
C TYR A 49 13.21 -24.26 6.05
N ALA A 50 12.97 -25.54 5.78
CA ALA A 50 11.64 -26.13 5.93
C ALA A 50 11.35 -26.49 7.39
N GLU A 51 12.37 -26.71 8.23
CA GLU A 51 12.20 -27.23 9.58
C GLU A 51 12.07 -26.13 10.66
N PRO A 52 11.34 -26.37 11.76
CA PRO A 52 10.33 -27.41 11.97
C PRO A 52 8.96 -26.90 11.48
N GLY A 53 8.73 -26.90 10.17
CA GLY A 53 7.54 -26.31 9.55
C GLY A 53 7.60 -24.78 9.47
N LEU A 54 8.75 -24.22 9.08
CA LEU A 54 8.93 -22.76 9.01
C LEU A 54 8.05 -22.13 7.93
N VAL A 55 7.93 -22.77 6.76
CA VAL A 55 7.19 -22.22 5.61
C VAL A 55 5.69 -22.19 5.91
N GLU A 56 5.18 -23.23 6.58
CA GLU A 56 3.80 -23.35 7.02
C GLU A 56 3.45 -22.26 8.04
N ARG A 57 4.32 -22.04 9.03
CA ARG A 57 4.15 -20.97 10.02
C ARG A 57 4.26 -19.58 9.39
N LEU A 58 5.10 -19.40 8.38
CA LEU A 58 5.23 -18.14 7.67
C LEU A 58 3.98 -17.79 6.86
N CYS A 59 3.25 -18.79 6.36
CA CYS A 59 2.04 -18.58 5.55
C CYS A 59 0.76 -18.39 6.38
N GLU A 60 0.79 -18.66 7.68
CA GLU A 60 -0.34 -18.44 8.59
C GLU A 60 -0.10 -17.16 9.42
N PRO A 61 -0.99 -16.16 9.37
CA PRO A 61 -0.82 -14.96 10.18
C PRO A 61 -0.75 -15.26 11.69
N GLU A 62 0.16 -14.60 12.40
CA GLU A 62 0.24 -14.68 13.86
C GLU A 62 -1.07 -14.27 14.55
N ARG A 63 -1.77 -13.25 14.02
CA ARG A 63 -3.09 -12.84 14.50
C ARG A 63 -3.94 -12.16 13.42
N GLN A 64 -5.25 -12.40 13.48
CA GLN A 64 -6.24 -11.73 12.63
C GLN A 64 -7.37 -11.19 13.50
N VAL A 65 -7.61 -9.89 13.44
CA VAL A 65 -8.66 -9.19 14.18
C VAL A 65 -9.67 -8.63 13.18
N ILE A 66 -10.94 -9.02 13.35
CA ILE A 66 -12.06 -8.52 12.55
C ILE A 66 -13.09 -7.95 13.52
N PHE A 67 -13.52 -6.72 13.28
CA PHE A 67 -14.37 -6.02 14.23
C PHE A 67 -15.42 -5.14 13.55
N ARG A 68 -16.48 -4.83 14.29
CA ARG A 68 -17.56 -3.95 13.85
C ARG A 68 -17.19 -2.49 14.09
N VAL A 69 -17.47 -1.62 13.13
CA VAL A 69 -17.21 -0.18 13.20
C VAL A 69 -18.53 0.58 13.00
N PRO A 70 -19.31 0.83 14.09
CA PRO A 70 -20.54 1.61 14.01
C PRO A 70 -20.25 3.11 14.02
N TRP A 71 -20.91 3.90 13.18
CA TRP A 71 -20.74 5.36 13.14
C TRP A 71 -22.02 6.05 12.66
N GLN A 72 -22.11 7.37 12.82
CA GLN A 72 -23.28 8.15 12.42
C GLN A 72 -22.92 9.16 11.32
N ASP A 73 -23.73 9.24 10.27
CA ASP A 73 -23.57 10.22 9.19
C ASP A 73 -24.06 11.62 9.61
N ASP A 74 -23.84 12.63 8.76
CA ASP A 74 -24.26 14.01 9.06
C ASP A 74 -25.78 14.18 9.12
N LYS A 75 -26.55 13.19 8.65
CA LYS A 75 -28.03 13.16 8.71
C LYS A 75 -28.53 12.38 9.92
N GLY A 76 -27.65 11.95 10.82
CA GLY A 76 -28.01 11.19 12.01
C GLY A 76 -28.27 9.70 11.77
N ARG A 77 -28.06 9.17 10.56
CA ARG A 77 -28.27 7.74 10.27
C ARG A 77 -27.06 6.95 10.73
N VAL A 78 -27.33 5.80 11.35
CA VAL A 78 -26.28 4.87 11.79
C VAL A 78 -25.87 3.98 10.63
N HIS A 79 -24.56 3.86 10.44
CA HIS A 79 -23.91 2.97 9.48
C HIS A 79 -23.04 1.97 10.24
N VAL A 80 -22.80 0.82 9.60
CA VAL A 80 -21.94 -0.23 10.15
C VAL A 80 -21.01 -0.70 9.04
N ASN A 81 -19.71 -0.61 9.31
CA ASN A 81 -18.66 -1.13 8.45
C ASN A 81 -17.87 -2.21 9.19
N ARG A 82 -17.07 -2.97 8.44
CA ARG A 82 -16.16 -3.97 9.00
C ARG A 82 -14.73 -3.42 9.03
N GLY A 83 -14.08 -3.54 10.18
CA GLY A 83 -12.66 -3.25 10.37
C GLY A 83 -11.83 -4.52 10.41
N PHE A 84 -10.59 -4.43 9.95
CA PHE A 84 -9.64 -5.52 9.88
C PHE A 84 -8.26 -5.08 10.38
N ARG A 85 -7.57 -5.96 11.10
CA ARG A 85 -6.12 -5.90 11.30
C ARG A 85 -5.53 -7.30 11.28
N VAL A 86 -4.66 -7.56 10.32
CA VAL A 86 -3.88 -8.79 10.18
C VAL A 86 -2.45 -8.46 10.60
N GLU A 87 -2.05 -9.01 11.73
CA GLU A 87 -0.70 -8.96 12.28
C GLU A 87 0.00 -10.25 11.82
N PHE A 88 0.70 -10.18 10.69
CA PHE A 88 1.08 -11.38 9.96
C PHE A 88 2.33 -12.02 10.56
N ASN A 89 3.42 -11.26 10.69
CA ASN A 89 4.68 -11.78 11.22
C ASN A 89 5.46 -10.71 12.01
N SER A 90 5.94 -11.07 13.20
CA SER A 90 6.69 -10.17 14.09
C SER A 90 8.16 -10.58 14.29
N ALA A 91 8.68 -11.54 13.50
CA ALA A 91 9.99 -12.13 13.72
C ALA A 91 11.16 -11.13 13.67
N LEU A 92 11.03 -10.04 12.89
CA LEU A 92 12.05 -9.00 12.75
C LEU A 92 11.78 -7.76 13.61
N GLY A 93 10.61 -7.64 14.24
CA GLY A 93 10.18 -6.47 15.00
C GLY A 93 8.66 -6.29 15.01
N PRO A 94 8.16 -5.13 15.49
CA PRO A 94 6.72 -4.84 15.56
C PRO A 94 6.04 -5.00 14.19
N TYR A 95 4.78 -5.42 14.18
CA TYR A 95 4.02 -5.50 12.93
C TYR A 95 3.97 -4.11 12.28
N LYS A 96 4.17 -4.06 10.96
CA LYS A 96 4.20 -2.80 10.23
C LYS A 96 3.45 -2.92 8.93
N GLY A 97 2.47 -2.05 8.74
CA GLY A 97 1.85 -1.81 7.44
C GLY A 97 0.56 -1.00 7.50
N GLY A 98 0.18 -0.48 6.33
CA GLY A 98 -0.87 0.53 6.18
C GLY A 98 -2.29 0.07 6.52
N LEU A 99 -3.18 1.04 6.65
CA LEU A 99 -4.63 0.90 6.76
C LEU A 99 -5.27 1.35 5.44
N ARG A 100 -6.11 0.51 4.83
CA ARG A 100 -6.84 0.84 3.60
C ARG A 100 -8.33 1.02 3.86
N PHE A 101 -8.90 2.16 3.49
CA PHE A 101 -10.35 2.41 3.51
C PHE A 101 -10.88 2.45 2.09
N HIS A 102 -11.51 1.35 1.66
CA HIS A 102 -12.04 1.21 0.31
C HIS A 102 -13.14 0.15 0.29
N PRO A 103 -14.24 0.33 -0.47
CA PRO A 103 -15.38 -0.61 -0.49
C PRO A 103 -15.05 -2.04 -0.93
N SER A 104 -13.92 -2.26 -1.61
CA SER A 104 -13.48 -3.62 -1.98
C SER A 104 -12.79 -4.39 -0.85
N VAL A 105 -12.39 -3.73 0.24
CA VAL A 105 -11.58 -4.34 1.30
C VAL A 105 -12.31 -5.52 1.94
N ASN A 106 -11.66 -6.67 1.94
CA ASN A 106 -12.09 -7.88 2.63
C ASN A 106 -10.88 -8.59 3.27
N LEU A 107 -11.11 -9.67 4.02
CA LEU A 107 -10.03 -10.38 4.72
C LEU A 107 -8.97 -10.95 3.76
N GLY A 108 -9.36 -11.49 2.60
CA GLY A 108 -8.44 -12.03 1.60
C GLY A 108 -7.47 -10.98 1.11
N ILE A 109 -7.96 -9.79 0.75
CA ILE A 109 -7.13 -8.65 0.33
C ILE A 109 -6.21 -8.17 1.47
N VAL A 110 -6.70 -8.09 2.71
CA VAL A 110 -5.86 -7.64 3.84
C VAL A 110 -4.75 -8.65 4.15
N LYS A 111 -5.05 -9.95 4.06
CA LYS A 111 -4.05 -11.01 4.22
C LYS A 111 -3.02 -11.01 3.10
N PHE A 112 -3.47 -10.90 1.85
CA PHE A 112 -2.61 -10.73 0.67
C PHE A 112 -1.58 -9.62 0.91
N LEU A 113 -2.07 -8.41 1.20
CA LEU A 113 -1.21 -7.26 1.42
C LEU A 113 -0.33 -7.44 2.66
N GLY A 114 -0.84 -8.07 3.72
CA GLY A 114 -0.08 -8.34 4.95
C GLY A 114 1.05 -9.34 4.74
N PHE A 115 0.85 -10.36 3.90
CA PHE A 115 1.84 -11.38 3.57
C PHE A 115 3.01 -10.77 2.79
N GLU A 116 2.72 -10.03 1.70
CA GLU A 116 3.77 -9.33 0.94
C GLU A 116 4.54 -8.32 1.80
N GLN A 117 3.85 -7.68 2.75
CA GLN A 117 4.45 -6.69 3.63
C GLN A 117 5.56 -7.29 4.51
N ILE A 118 5.53 -8.59 4.82
CA ILE A 118 6.61 -9.27 5.57
C ILE A 118 7.92 -9.15 4.81
N PHE A 119 7.93 -9.59 3.55
CA PHE A 119 9.14 -9.64 2.72
C PHE A 119 9.59 -8.24 2.33
N LYS A 120 8.65 -7.36 1.97
CA LYS A 120 8.94 -5.95 1.68
C LYS A 120 9.64 -5.27 2.86
N ASN A 121 9.17 -5.50 4.07
CA ASN A 121 9.75 -4.89 5.27
C ASN A 121 11.10 -5.54 5.63
N ALA A 122 11.24 -6.85 5.47
CA ALA A 122 12.50 -7.55 5.68
C ALA A 122 13.63 -7.01 4.78
N LEU A 123 13.33 -6.72 3.51
CA LEU A 123 14.30 -6.16 2.54
C LEU A 123 14.84 -4.78 2.92
N THR A 124 14.15 -4.03 3.80
CA THR A 124 14.64 -2.72 4.25
C THR A 124 15.81 -2.80 5.22
N GLY A 125 15.99 -3.94 5.91
CA GLY A 125 17.00 -4.10 6.97
C GLY A 125 16.72 -3.32 8.26
N LEU A 126 15.52 -2.75 8.43
CA LEU A 126 15.19 -1.83 9.54
C LEU A 126 14.60 -2.50 10.79
N GLY A 127 14.50 -3.83 10.84
CA GLY A 127 13.96 -4.54 12.01
C GLY A 127 12.46 -4.28 12.24
N ILE A 128 11.65 -4.51 11.21
CA ILE A 128 10.20 -4.33 11.25
C ILE A 128 9.48 -5.57 10.69
N GLY A 129 8.43 -6.00 11.38
CA GLY A 129 7.58 -7.13 10.98
C GLY A 129 6.55 -6.74 9.90
N GLY A 130 5.67 -7.65 9.52
CA GLY A 130 4.65 -7.45 8.48
C GLY A 130 3.22 -7.47 9.02
N GLY A 131 2.39 -6.52 8.58
CA GLY A 131 0.97 -6.51 8.89
C GLY A 131 0.19 -5.60 7.94
N LYS A 132 -1.14 -5.68 7.98
CA LYS A 132 -2.04 -4.80 7.21
C LYS A 132 -3.39 -4.67 7.89
N GLY A 133 -4.09 -3.58 7.64
CA GLY A 133 -5.47 -3.44 8.09
C GLY A 133 -6.29 -2.55 7.17
N GLY A 134 -7.50 -2.26 7.60
CA GLY A 134 -8.41 -1.43 6.82
C GLY A 134 -9.86 -1.64 7.14
N SER A 135 -10.71 -1.12 6.27
CA SER A 135 -12.16 -1.25 6.34
C SER A 135 -12.79 -1.16 4.95
N ASP A 136 -13.95 -1.80 4.80
CA ASP A 136 -14.85 -1.64 3.66
C ASP A 136 -15.56 -0.26 3.62
N PHE A 137 -15.20 0.65 4.52
CA PHE A 137 -15.64 2.04 4.51
C PHE A 137 -15.16 2.77 3.25
N ASP A 138 -16.10 3.42 2.57
CA ASP A 138 -15.83 4.29 1.44
C ASP A 138 -15.72 5.76 1.90
N PRO A 139 -14.51 6.35 1.90
CA PRO A 139 -14.31 7.76 2.24
C PRO A 139 -14.75 8.72 1.13
N HIS A 140 -15.06 8.23 -0.08
CA HIS A 140 -15.50 9.09 -1.17
C HIS A 140 -16.87 9.72 -0.87
N GLY A 141 -17.01 11.02 -1.16
CA GLY A 141 -18.24 11.77 -0.92
C GLY A 141 -18.58 12.00 0.56
N ARG A 142 -17.69 11.64 1.49
CA ARG A 142 -17.89 11.84 2.94
C ARG A 142 -17.37 13.20 3.39
N SER A 143 -18.08 13.80 4.35
CA SER A 143 -17.59 15.02 4.99
C SER A 143 -16.39 14.74 5.89
N ASP A 144 -15.61 15.78 6.21
CA ASP A 144 -14.51 15.65 7.17
C ASP A 144 -15.01 15.16 8.55
N ALA A 145 -16.22 15.56 8.94
CA ALA A 145 -16.81 15.16 10.21
C ALA A 145 -17.23 13.68 10.22
N GLU A 146 -17.79 13.17 9.11
CA GLU A 146 -18.09 11.75 8.93
C GLU A 146 -16.83 10.89 8.99
N VAL A 147 -15.78 11.30 8.25
CA VAL A 147 -14.49 10.60 8.24
C VAL A 147 -13.86 10.60 9.63
N MET A 148 -13.93 11.72 10.36
CA MET A 148 -13.44 11.81 11.73
C MET A 148 -14.19 10.86 12.66
N ARG A 149 -15.54 10.85 12.63
CA ARG A 149 -16.35 9.93 13.44
C ARG A 149 -16.08 8.47 13.10
N PHE A 150 -15.90 8.15 11.83
CA PHE A 150 -15.49 6.82 11.39
C PHE A 150 -14.12 6.44 11.98
N CYS A 151 -13.10 7.28 11.80
CA CYS A 151 -11.75 7.03 12.34
C CYS A 151 -11.76 6.87 13.86
N GLN A 152 -12.56 7.66 14.58
CA GLN A 152 -12.72 7.55 16.02
C GLN A 152 -13.34 6.21 16.43
N SER A 153 -14.41 5.80 15.76
CA SER A 153 -15.04 4.49 15.99
C SER A 153 -14.09 3.33 15.69
N PHE A 154 -13.39 3.40 14.55
CA PHE A 154 -12.40 2.40 14.14
C PHE A 154 -11.27 2.26 15.16
N MET A 155 -10.70 3.37 15.62
CA MET A 155 -9.63 3.38 16.61
C MET A 155 -10.10 2.96 18.01
N THR A 156 -11.39 3.13 18.33
CA THR A 156 -11.96 2.68 19.61
C THR A 156 -11.89 1.17 19.80
N GLU A 157 -11.81 0.40 18.71
CA GLU A 157 -11.46 -1.02 18.80
C GLU A 157 -9.98 -1.27 18.52
N LEU A 158 -9.39 -0.65 17.49
CA LEU A 158 -8.01 -0.95 17.09
C LEU A 158 -6.96 -0.64 18.19
N TYR A 159 -7.17 0.38 19.03
CA TYR A 159 -6.15 0.87 19.97
C TYR A 159 -5.58 -0.21 20.89
N ARG A 160 -6.38 -1.21 21.28
CA ARG A 160 -5.98 -2.26 22.23
C ARG A 160 -5.07 -3.34 21.62
N HIS A 161 -4.90 -3.30 20.29
CA HIS A 161 -4.11 -4.27 19.53
C HIS A 161 -2.81 -3.65 18.98
N ILE A 162 -2.65 -2.32 19.08
CA ILE A 162 -1.52 -1.58 18.51
C ILE A 162 -0.69 -0.84 19.57
N GLY A 163 0.55 -0.53 19.22
CA GLY A 163 1.51 0.12 20.12
C GLY A 163 2.90 0.19 19.48
N GLU A 164 3.75 1.09 19.96
CA GLU A 164 5.07 1.36 19.37
C GLU A 164 6.02 0.15 19.30
N HIS A 165 5.79 -0.84 20.17
CA HIS A 165 6.56 -2.10 20.22
C HIS A 165 5.73 -3.33 19.85
N THR A 166 4.50 -3.14 19.37
CA THR A 166 3.58 -4.23 19.04
C THR A 166 3.20 -4.17 17.57
N ASP A 167 2.47 -3.14 17.19
CA ASP A 167 1.97 -2.95 15.82
C ASP A 167 1.88 -1.45 15.53
N VAL A 168 2.50 -1.02 14.42
CA VAL A 168 2.62 0.37 14.01
C VAL A 168 1.96 0.57 12.64
N PRO A 169 0.66 0.92 12.58
CA PRO A 169 -0.01 1.17 11.31
C PRO A 169 0.48 2.43 10.56
N ALA A 170 0.02 2.60 9.33
CA ALA A 170 0.31 3.75 8.47
C ALA A 170 -0.89 4.06 7.55
N GLY A 171 -0.73 5.05 6.68
CA GLY A 171 -1.68 5.31 5.59
C GLY A 171 -1.58 4.29 4.45
N ASP A 172 -2.66 4.19 3.68
CA ASP A 172 -2.78 3.47 2.40
C ASP A 172 -3.94 4.11 1.61
N ILE A 173 -4.48 3.47 0.57
CA ILE A 173 -5.64 3.97 -0.20
C ILE A 173 -6.79 4.31 0.77
N GLY A 174 -7.28 5.54 0.69
CA GLY A 174 -8.36 6.05 1.55
C GLY A 174 -7.93 6.50 2.95
N VAL A 175 -6.65 6.38 3.31
CA VAL A 175 -6.09 6.80 4.62
C VAL A 175 -4.86 7.68 4.39
N GLY A 176 -5.08 8.99 4.31
CA GLY A 176 -4.04 10.00 4.15
C GLY A 176 -3.63 10.66 5.48
N GLY A 177 -2.99 11.83 5.39
CA GLY A 177 -2.59 12.61 6.57
C GLY A 177 -3.77 13.04 7.46
N ARG A 178 -4.93 13.33 6.85
CA ARG A 178 -6.18 13.67 7.54
C ARG A 178 -6.64 12.53 8.45
N GLU A 179 -6.78 11.33 7.90
CA GLU A 179 -7.21 10.14 8.63
C GLU A 179 -6.20 9.76 9.71
N ILE A 180 -4.90 9.79 9.40
CA ILE A 180 -3.85 9.51 10.40
C ILE A 180 -3.92 10.51 11.57
N GLY A 181 -4.24 11.78 11.32
CA GLY A 181 -4.49 12.77 12.37
C GLY A 181 -5.65 12.39 13.29
N TYR A 182 -6.80 12.01 12.70
CA TYR A 182 -7.98 11.58 13.48
C TYR A 182 -7.73 10.30 14.27
N LEU A 183 -7.09 9.31 13.64
CA LEU A 183 -6.73 8.03 14.26
C LEU A 183 -5.75 8.24 15.43
N PHE A 184 -4.69 9.03 15.23
CA PHE A 184 -3.72 9.33 16.27
C PHE A 184 -4.34 10.14 17.43
N GLY A 185 -5.18 11.12 17.11
CA GLY A 185 -5.91 11.90 18.11
C GLY A 185 -6.79 11.02 19.00
N GLN A 186 -7.55 10.09 18.40
CA GLN A 186 -8.38 9.17 19.15
C GLN A 186 -7.55 8.17 19.96
N TYR A 187 -6.46 7.65 19.40
CA TYR A 187 -5.55 6.76 20.12
C TYR A 187 -5.06 7.43 21.41
N ARG A 188 -4.51 8.65 21.30
CA ARG A 188 -4.04 9.44 22.45
C ARG A 188 -5.13 9.67 23.49
N ARG A 189 -6.36 9.96 23.06
CA ARG A 189 -7.50 10.20 23.94
C ARG A 189 -7.84 8.96 24.77
N ILE A 190 -7.80 7.77 24.17
CA ILE A 190 -8.17 6.52 24.84
C ILE A 190 -7.03 6.03 25.74
N THR A 191 -5.79 6.09 25.26
CA THR A 191 -4.63 5.59 26.02
C THR A 191 -4.10 6.57 27.05
N ASN A 192 -4.50 7.84 26.96
CA ASN A 192 -4.00 8.95 27.77
C ASN A 192 -2.46 9.08 27.72
N ARG A 193 -1.87 8.87 26.54
CA ARG A 193 -0.41 8.89 26.31
C ARG A 193 -0.06 9.64 25.03
N TRP A 194 1.11 10.28 25.01
CA TRP A 194 1.75 10.74 23.78
C TRP A 194 2.71 9.65 23.28
N GLU A 195 2.17 8.60 22.68
CA GLU A 195 2.97 7.50 22.13
C GLU A 195 3.19 7.72 20.64
N ALA A 196 4.18 8.58 20.31
CA ALA A 196 4.41 9.00 18.93
C ALA A 196 4.74 7.81 18.00
N GLY A 197 5.29 6.72 18.52
CA GLY A 197 5.68 5.53 17.76
C GLY A 197 4.51 4.70 17.20
N VAL A 198 3.28 4.87 17.72
CA VAL A 198 2.14 4.01 17.36
C VAL A 198 1.69 4.12 15.89
N LEU A 199 1.88 5.27 15.24
CA LEU A 199 1.49 5.50 13.85
C LEU A 199 2.59 6.22 13.08
N THR A 200 2.90 5.72 11.88
CA THR A 200 3.76 6.45 10.94
C THR A 200 2.94 7.32 9.99
N GLY A 201 3.58 8.35 9.46
CA GLY A 201 2.92 9.25 8.53
C GLY A 201 2.06 10.34 9.16
N LYS A 202 2.44 10.69 10.39
CA LYS A 202 2.00 11.87 11.11
C LYS A 202 2.48 13.14 10.40
N GLY A 203 1.84 14.27 10.71
CA GLY A 203 2.25 15.58 10.21
C GLY A 203 3.53 16.08 10.91
N PRO A 204 4.35 16.93 10.25
CA PRO A 204 5.64 17.39 10.79
C PRO A 204 5.54 18.03 12.17
N GLY A 205 4.48 18.82 12.42
CA GLY A 205 4.27 19.51 13.70
C GLY A 205 3.90 18.59 14.88
N TRP A 206 3.73 17.29 14.68
CA TRP A 206 3.29 16.34 15.72
C TRP A 206 3.91 14.95 15.55
N GLY A 207 5.21 14.90 15.24
CA GLY A 207 6.00 13.66 15.20
C GLY A 207 6.03 12.96 13.84
N GLY A 208 5.74 13.68 12.76
CA GLY A 208 5.95 13.26 11.38
C GLY A 208 7.42 13.36 10.96
N SER A 209 7.80 12.54 9.98
CA SER A 209 9.11 12.65 9.32
C SER A 209 9.01 13.50 8.07
N ALA A 210 10.02 14.33 7.81
CA ALA A 210 10.24 14.90 6.49
C ALA A 210 10.42 13.76 5.45
N ILE A 211 10.19 14.07 4.18
CA ILE A 211 10.26 13.12 3.05
C ILE A 211 9.19 12.01 3.07
N ARG A 212 8.38 11.86 4.14
CA ARG A 212 7.38 10.79 4.20
C ARG A 212 6.39 10.83 3.02
N PRO A 213 5.79 11.98 2.64
CA PRO A 213 4.92 12.05 1.46
C PRO A 213 5.62 11.55 0.18
N GLU A 214 6.88 11.95 -0.01
CA GLU A 214 7.69 11.70 -1.20
C GLU A 214 8.23 10.27 -1.26
N ALA A 215 8.49 9.65 -0.10
CA ALA A 215 9.36 8.50 0.07
C ALA A 215 9.07 7.32 -0.87
N THR A 216 7.80 6.95 -1.08
CA THR A 216 7.47 5.80 -1.93
C THR A 216 7.68 6.10 -3.42
N GLY A 217 7.25 7.26 -3.89
CA GLY A 217 7.47 7.66 -5.29
C GLY A 217 8.96 7.86 -5.59
N TYR A 218 9.66 8.54 -4.68
CA TYR A 218 11.11 8.72 -4.78
C TYR A 218 11.84 7.38 -4.76
N GLY A 219 11.51 6.48 -3.84
CA GLY A 219 12.13 5.17 -3.74
C GLY A 219 11.93 4.32 -5.00
N SER A 220 10.75 4.37 -5.62
CA SER A 220 10.49 3.66 -6.88
C SER A 220 11.39 4.14 -8.01
N VAL A 221 11.56 5.46 -8.14
CA VAL A 221 12.41 6.04 -9.19
C VAL A 221 13.88 5.79 -8.92
N LEU A 222 14.33 5.92 -7.67
CA LEU A 222 15.72 5.63 -7.29
C LEU A 222 16.07 4.15 -7.50
N PHE A 223 15.12 3.23 -7.26
CA PHE A 223 15.33 1.81 -7.54
C PHE A 223 15.45 1.56 -9.05
N ALA A 224 14.57 2.15 -9.87
CA ALA A 224 14.65 2.05 -11.33
C ALA A 224 15.94 2.67 -11.89
N GLU A 225 16.36 3.83 -11.37
CA GLU A 225 17.63 4.48 -11.70
C GLU A 225 18.82 3.56 -11.41
N ALA A 226 18.85 2.90 -10.25
CA ALA A 226 19.90 1.94 -9.92
C ALA A 226 19.90 0.72 -10.86
N MET A 227 18.73 0.22 -11.26
CA MET A 227 18.61 -0.87 -12.23
C MET A 227 19.13 -0.49 -13.61
N LEU A 228 18.86 0.74 -14.08
CA LEU A 228 19.36 1.24 -15.36
C LEU A 228 20.87 1.42 -15.33
N ARG A 229 21.42 1.96 -14.23
CA ARG A 229 22.87 2.14 -14.08
C ARG A 229 23.65 0.84 -14.14
N GLU A 230 23.12 -0.27 -13.63
CA GLU A 230 23.74 -1.60 -13.75
C GLU A 230 23.89 -2.05 -15.22
N ARG A 231 23.04 -1.53 -16.11
CA ARG A 231 23.10 -1.76 -17.56
C ARG A 231 23.88 -0.70 -18.33
N GLY A 232 24.45 0.30 -17.64
CA GLY A 232 25.11 1.44 -18.26
C GLY A 232 24.15 2.46 -18.88
N GLU A 233 22.87 2.46 -18.46
CA GLU A 233 21.82 3.39 -18.89
C GLU A 233 21.51 4.41 -17.76
N ASP A 234 20.85 5.53 -18.09
CA ASP A 234 20.40 6.55 -17.13
C ASP A 234 19.00 7.08 -17.48
N LEU A 235 18.29 7.67 -16.51
CA LEU A 235 16.94 8.22 -16.67
C LEU A 235 16.91 9.56 -17.43
N GLU A 236 18.02 10.28 -17.50
CA GLU A 236 18.08 11.59 -18.15
C GLU A 236 17.67 11.49 -19.63
N GLY A 237 16.69 12.30 -20.04
CA GLY A 237 16.16 12.32 -21.40
C GLY A 237 15.20 11.17 -21.74
N GLN A 238 15.01 10.18 -20.86
CA GLN A 238 14.08 9.08 -21.10
C GLN A 238 12.63 9.53 -20.93
N THR A 239 11.75 8.96 -21.74
CA THR A 239 10.29 9.09 -21.58
C THR A 239 9.79 8.04 -20.59
N ALA A 240 8.83 8.43 -19.75
CA ALA A 240 8.25 7.53 -18.77
C ALA A 240 6.72 7.56 -18.81
N VAL A 241 6.09 6.39 -18.66
CA VAL A 241 4.65 6.28 -18.39
C VAL A 241 4.42 5.97 -16.92
N VAL A 242 3.61 6.78 -16.25
CA VAL A 242 3.26 6.62 -14.84
C VAL A 242 1.78 6.35 -14.72
N SER A 243 1.41 5.29 -14.01
CA SER A 243 0.01 5.00 -13.69
C SER A 243 -0.39 5.62 -12.34
N GLY A 244 -1.65 5.99 -12.21
CA GLY A 244 -2.18 6.65 -11.03
C GLY A 244 -1.93 8.16 -10.99
N SER A 245 -2.54 8.79 -9.99
CA SER A 245 -2.50 10.23 -9.73
C SER A 245 -2.67 10.54 -8.24
N GLY A 246 -2.41 9.55 -7.39
CA GLY A 246 -2.36 9.71 -5.93
C GLY A 246 -0.95 10.04 -5.46
N ASN A 247 -0.74 10.02 -4.14
CA ASN A 247 0.52 10.36 -3.49
C ASN A 247 1.74 9.70 -4.18
N VAL A 248 1.73 8.37 -4.37
CA VAL A 248 2.88 7.67 -4.97
C VAL A 248 3.18 8.19 -6.38
N ALA A 249 2.17 8.25 -7.26
CA ALA A 249 2.33 8.69 -8.64
C ALA A 249 2.82 10.14 -8.75
N ILE A 250 2.28 11.06 -7.95
CA ILE A 250 2.70 12.47 -7.92
C ILE A 250 4.20 12.58 -7.61
N TYR A 251 4.66 11.89 -6.57
CA TYR A 251 6.07 11.97 -6.17
C TYR A 251 7.00 11.11 -7.03
N THR A 252 6.48 10.09 -7.73
CA THR A 252 7.19 9.41 -8.82
C THR A 252 7.46 10.40 -9.95
N ILE A 253 6.44 11.12 -10.43
CA ILE A 253 6.56 12.15 -11.47
C ILE A 253 7.54 13.23 -11.03
N GLU A 254 7.44 13.71 -9.79
CA GLU A 254 8.37 14.69 -9.23
C GLU A 254 9.83 14.22 -9.26
N LYS A 255 10.11 12.97 -8.85
CA LYS A 255 11.48 12.46 -8.86
C LYS A 255 12.00 12.21 -10.27
N LEU A 256 11.16 11.74 -11.20
CA LEU A 256 11.52 11.60 -12.61
C LEU A 256 11.95 12.94 -13.21
N LEU A 257 11.14 13.98 -13.02
CA LEU A 257 11.46 15.33 -13.48
C LEU A 257 12.77 15.85 -12.88
N ALA A 258 13.00 15.60 -11.58
CA ALA A 258 14.22 15.99 -10.90
C ALA A 258 15.49 15.27 -11.41
N LEU A 259 15.34 14.12 -12.06
CA LEU A 259 16.43 13.35 -12.68
C LEU A 259 16.49 13.54 -14.21
N GLY A 260 15.76 14.52 -14.76
CA GLY A 260 15.79 14.84 -16.18
C GLY A 260 15.00 13.90 -17.09
N ALA A 261 14.19 12.99 -16.53
CA ALA A 261 13.25 12.18 -17.30
C ALA A 261 11.97 12.96 -17.64
N ASN A 262 11.24 12.51 -18.67
CA ASN A 262 10.02 13.13 -19.14
C ASN A 262 8.79 12.21 -18.91
N PRO A 263 8.09 12.32 -17.77
CA PRO A 263 6.87 11.58 -17.53
C PRO A 263 5.72 12.10 -18.40
N LEU A 264 5.14 11.23 -19.23
CA LEU A 264 4.12 11.57 -20.22
C LEU A 264 2.69 11.33 -19.74
N THR A 265 2.49 10.47 -18.74
CA THR A 265 1.15 10.01 -18.35
C THR A 265 0.90 10.05 -16.86
N CYS A 266 -0.39 10.13 -16.51
CA CYS A 266 -0.93 9.85 -15.18
C CYS A 266 -2.39 9.38 -15.35
N SER A 267 -2.95 8.68 -14.37
CA SER A 267 -4.30 8.12 -14.49
C SER A 267 -5.12 8.14 -13.20
N ASP A 268 -6.43 7.95 -13.31
CA ASP A 268 -7.29 7.60 -12.20
C ASP A 268 -8.32 6.55 -12.61
N SER A 269 -9.31 6.27 -11.76
CA SER A 269 -10.33 5.25 -12.05
C SER A 269 -11.22 5.56 -13.25
N GLY A 270 -11.25 6.79 -13.75
CA GLY A 270 -12.02 7.18 -14.93
C GLY A 270 -11.29 6.98 -16.26
N GLY A 271 -9.96 7.02 -16.25
CA GLY A 271 -9.14 7.00 -17.47
C GLY A 271 -7.73 7.54 -17.24
N TYR A 272 -7.04 7.89 -18.31
CA TYR A 272 -5.67 8.41 -18.24
C TYR A 272 -5.46 9.66 -19.09
N VAL A 273 -4.44 10.43 -18.73
CA VAL A 273 -3.97 11.58 -19.51
C VAL A 273 -2.64 11.23 -20.17
N VAL A 274 -2.46 11.72 -21.39
CA VAL A 274 -1.16 11.83 -22.05
C VAL A 274 -0.86 13.29 -22.29
N ASP A 275 0.26 13.79 -21.79
CA ASP A 275 0.77 15.14 -22.07
C ASP A 275 2.03 15.03 -22.93
N ASP A 276 1.93 15.43 -24.19
CA ASP A 276 3.04 15.30 -25.16
C ASP A 276 4.23 16.22 -24.79
N LYS A 277 4.05 17.17 -23.87
CA LYS A 277 5.11 18.04 -23.32
C LYS A 277 5.66 17.57 -21.97
N GLY A 278 5.15 16.47 -21.43
CA GLY A 278 5.41 16.03 -20.07
C GLY A 278 4.44 16.62 -19.05
N ILE A 279 4.20 15.86 -17.97
CA ILE A 279 3.25 16.23 -16.92
C ILE A 279 3.70 17.50 -16.19
N ASP A 280 2.78 18.46 -16.10
CA ASP A 280 2.87 19.63 -15.24
C ASP A 280 2.56 19.23 -13.79
N LEU A 281 3.62 19.08 -13.00
CA LEU A 281 3.51 18.62 -11.62
C LEU A 281 2.67 19.55 -10.75
N ASP A 282 2.81 20.87 -10.92
CA ASP A 282 2.12 21.86 -10.09
C ASP A 282 0.62 21.83 -10.36
N LEU A 283 0.23 21.77 -11.64
CA LEU A 283 -1.16 21.60 -12.03
C LEU A 283 -1.73 20.27 -11.53
N LEU A 284 -0.96 19.17 -11.63
CA LEU A 284 -1.39 17.87 -11.13
C LEU A 284 -1.64 17.91 -9.61
N LYS A 285 -0.72 18.49 -8.82
CA LYS A 285 -0.87 18.66 -7.37
C LYS A 285 -2.08 19.52 -7.02
N GLN A 286 -2.29 20.62 -7.73
CA GLN A 286 -3.45 21.49 -7.52
C GLN A 286 -4.76 20.70 -7.72
N VAL A 287 -4.88 19.95 -8.83
CA VAL A 287 -6.08 19.16 -9.12
C VAL A 287 -6.27 18.04 -8.08
N LYS A 288 -5.22 17.29 -7.74
CA LYS A 288 -5.35 16.05 -6.95
C LYS A 288 -5.27 16.25 -5.43
N GLU A 289 -4.40 17.13 -4.94
CA GLU A 289 -4.16 17.32 -3.51
C GLU A 289 -5.06 18.42 -2.90
N VAL A 290 -5.30 19.50 -3.65
CA VAL A 290 -6.08 20.65 -3.17
C VAL A 290 -7.56 20.49 -3.51
N GLU A 291 -7.88 20.36 -4.79
CA GLU A 291 -9.27 20.36 -5.28
C GLU A 291 -9.93 18.98 -5.20
N ARG A 292 -9.12 17.91 -5.12
CA ARG A 292 -9.56 16.51 -5.15
C ARG A 292 -10.38 16.19 -6.40
N GLY A 293 -10.01 16.80 -7.53
CA GLY A 293 -10.63 16.64 -8.83
C GLY A 293 -10.28 15.35 -9.57
N ARG A 294 -10.82 15.23 -10.78
CA ARG A 294 -10.57 14.13 -11.71
C ARG A 294 -9.38 14.45 -12.60
N ILE A 295 -8.74 13.41 -13.14
CA ILE A 295 -7.60 13.62 -14.05
C ILE A 295 -8.02 14.26 -15.39
N SER A 296 -9.29 14.16 -15.77
CA SER A 296 -9.86 14.93 -16.88
C SER A 296 -9.70 16.45 -16.70
N ASP A 297 -9.80 16.94 -15.46
CA ASP A 297 -9.74 18.36 -15.13
C ASP A 297 -8.32 18.91 -15.36
N TYR A 298 -7.30 18.07 -15.17
CA TYR A 298 -5.92 18.38 -15.55
C TYR A 298 -5.81 18.58 -17.06
N ALA A 299 -6.32 17.65 -17.87
CA ALA A 299 -6.21 17.72 -19.33
C ALA A 299 -6.93 18.96 -19.90
N GLU A 300 -8.12 19.26 -19.39
CA GLU A 300 -8.89 20.44 -19.78
C GLU A 300 -8.11 21.74 -19.53
N ARG A 301 -7.49 21.87 -18.34
CA ARG A 301 -6.72 23.06 -17.96
C ARG A 301 -5.37 23.16 -18.66
N ARG A 302 -4.74 22.02 -18.93
CA ARG A 302 -3.45 21.95 -19.63
C ARG A 302 -3.59 22.32 -21.11
N GLY A 303 -4.76 22.09 -21.69
CA GLY A 303 -5.09 22.50 -23.04
C GLY A 303 -4.49 21.57 -24.10
N SER A 304 -4.06 22.13 -25.22
CA SER A 304 -3.79 21.35 -26.44
C SER A 304 -2.63 20.35 -26.37
N SER A 305 -1.78 20.39 -25.33
CA SER A 305 -0.71 19.38 -25.17
C SER A 305 -1.16 18.13 -24.44
N ALA A 306 -2.28 18.18 -23.72
CA ALA A 306 -2.79 17.06 -22.95
C ALA A 306 -4.08 16.50 -23.55
N ARG A 307 -4.13 15.18 -23.71
CA ARG A 307 -5.33 14.45 -24.11
C ARG A 307 -5.79 13.55 -22.98
N TYR A 308 -7.08 13.61 -22.65
CA TYR A 308 -7.73 12.63 -21.78
C TYR A 308 -8.29 11.49 -22.61
N VAL A 309 -7.99 10.25 -22.20
CA VAL A 309 -8.54 9.03 -22.76
C VAL A 309 -9.44 8.39 -21.70
N SER A 310 -10.74 8.29 -22.01
CA SER A 310 -11.71 7.65 -21.13
C SER A 310 -11.52 6.13 -21.16
N GLY A 311 -11.37 5.51 -19.98
CA GLY A 311 -10.99 4.10 -19.89
C GLY A 311 -9.57 3.83 -20.45
N GLY A 312 -9.34 2.60 -20.92
CA GLY A 312 -8.03 2.19 -21.45
C GLY A 312 -6.95 2.02 -20.38
N ARG A 313 -5.68 1.94 -20.82
CA ARG A 313 -4.52 1.80 -19.91
C ARG A 313 -3.37 2.68 -20.40
N VAL A 314 -2.60 3.24 -19.45
CA VAL A 314 -1.41 4.07 -19.76
C VAL A 314 -0.36 3.31 -20.58
N TRP A 315 -0.40 1.97 -20.58
CA TRP A 315 0.50 1.06 -21.30
C TRP A 315 0.36 1.10 -22.82
N GLU A 316 -0.64 1.80 -23.34
CA GLU A 316 -0.82 2.04 -24.78
C GLU A 316 0.10 3.15 -25.31
N VAL A 317 0.72 3.91 -24.41
CA VAL A 317 1.62 5.02 -24.75
C VAL A 317 3.07 4.49 -24.82
N PRO A 318 3.76 4.64 -25.97
CA PRO A 318 5.17 4.28 -26.08
C PRO A 318 6.03 5.13 -25.13
N ALA A 319 6.89 4.48 -24.36
CA ALA A 319 7.88 5.12 -23.50
C ALA A 319 9.05 4.17 -23.21
N ASP A 320 10.15 4.74 -22.73
CA ASP A 320 11.36 3.99 -22.37
C ASP A 320 11.19 3.27 -21.01
N VAL A 321 10.47 3.89 -20.07
CA VAL A 321 10.23 3.35 -18.72
C VAL A 321 8.75 3.34 -18.37
N ALA A 322 8.31 2.29 -17.68
CA ALA A 322 6.95 2.17 -17.14
C ALA A 322 6.96 2.04 -15.62
N LEU A 323 6.21 2.90 -14.92
CA LEU A 323 6.04 2.87 -13.46
C LEU A 323 4.55 2.77 -13.08
N PRO A 324 4.05 1.55 -12.78
CA PRO A 324 2.65 1.32 -12.40
C PRO A 324 2.25 1.88 -11.04
#